data_AF-A0A2I0U3A5-F1
#
_entry.id   AF-A0A2I0U3A5-F1
#
_cell.length_a   1.000
_cell.length_b   1.000
_cell.length_c   1.000
_cell.angle_alpha   90.00
_cell.angle_beta   90.00
_cell.angle_gamma   90.00
#
_symmetry.space_group_name_H-M   'P 1'
#
loop_
_entity.id
_entity.type
_entity.pdbx_description
1 polymer ?
#
loop_
_entity_poly.entity_id
_entity_poly.type
_entity_poly.pdbx_seq_one_letter_code
_entity_poly.pdbx_strand_id
1 'polypeptide(L)'
;MHPARKKSGKKARTPAQMNKELLDKLKRKKEVYRGWKQGRVDWMEYRETVRAAENQIRQVKAQTELKLDRNIKDNKKNFYQFVRDKTREDMGPLWKETGDLVTQDMEKAEVVNDFFASVFTGKSSNHMAESKNRG
;
A
#
# COMPACT_ATOMS: atom_id res chain seq x y z
N MET A 1 -15.76 40.48 -22.93
CA MET A 1 -15.49 39.85 -21.62
C MET A 1 -16.17 38.49 -21.60
N HIS A 2 -15.43 37.39 -21.56
CA HIS A 2 -15.99 36.03 -21.41
C HIS A 2 -15.82 35.56 -19.96
N PRO A 3 -16.84 34.97 -19.31
CA PRO A 3 -16.72 34.53 -17.93
C PRO A 3 -15.98 33.18 -17.84
N ALA A 4 -14.94 33.15 -17.02
CA ALA A 4 -14.16 31.94 -16.74
C ALA A 4 -14.97 30.96 -15.89
N ARG A 5 -15.20 29.74 -16.42
CA ARG A 5 -15.77 28.61 -15.67
C ARG A 5 -14.82 28.20 -14.54
N LYS A 6 -15.26 28.35 -13.29
CA LYS A 6 -14.59 27.79 -12.11
C LYS A 6 -14.61 26.26 -12.18
N LYS A 7 -13.44 25.63 -12.21
CA LYS A 7 -13.30 24.18 -12.08
C LYS A 7 -13.69 23.80 -10.64
N SER A 8 -14.76 23.02 -10.49
CA SER A 8 -15.11 22.43 -9.20
C SER A 8 -14.00 21.46 -8.80
N GLY A 9 -13.37 21.73 -7.65
CA GLY A 9 -12.41 20.82 -7.05
C GLY A 9 -13.06 19.46 -6.88
N LYS A 10 -12.48 18.43 -7.48
CA LYS A 10 -12.88 17.04 -7.26
C LYS A 10 -12.70 16.76 -5.77
N LYS A 11 -13.79 16.79 -4.99
CA LYS A 11 -13.79 16.23 -3.63
C LYS A 11 -13.21 14.83 -3.77
N ALA A 12 -12.16 14.55 -3.00
CA ALA A 12 -11.61 13.21 -2.88
C ALA A 12 -12.79 12.29 -2.58
N ARG A 13 -13.18 11.51 -3.59
CA ARG A 13 -14.28 10.57 -3.45
C ARG A 13 -13.68 9.47 -2.60
N THR A 14 -13.91 9.54 -1.29
CA THR A 14 -13.54 8.49 -0.35
C THR A 14 -13.99 7.18 -0.98
N PRO A 15 -13.10 6.19 -1.17
CA PRO A 15 -13.50 4.92 -1.72
C PRO A 15 -14.68 4.41 -0.90
N ALA A 16 -15.72 3.91 -1.56
CA ALA A 16 -16.94 3.42 -0.92
C ALA A 16 -16.69 2.28 0.11
N GLN A 17 -15.43 1.88 0.29
CA GLN A 17 -14.94 0.84 1.19
C GLN A 17 -14.57 1.35 2.60
N MET A 18 -14.31 2.65 2.80
CA MET A 18 -14.12 3.20 4.16
C MET A 18 -15.48 3.41 4.82
N ASN A 19 -16.10 2.31 5.26
CA ASN A 19 -17.29 2.37 6.10
C ASN A 19 -16.96 3.13 7.39
N LYS A 20 -17.91 3.95 7.87
CA LYS A 20 -17.81 4.70 9.13
C LYS A 20 -17.36 3.81 10.29
N GLU A 21 -17.85 2.56 10.30
CA GLU A 21 -17.46 1.52 11.25
C GLU A 21 -15.96 1.20 11.23
N LEU A 22 -15.35 1.04 10.05
CA LEU A 22 -13.93 0.75 9.92
C LEU A 22 -13.07 1.94 10.40
N LEU A 23 -13.52 3.16 10.12
CA LEU A 23 -12.88 4.38 10.61
C LEU A 23 -12.95 4.49 12.14
N ASP A 24 -14.09 4.20 12.73
CA ASP A 24 -14.26 4.25 14.18
C ASP A 24 -13.41 3.16 14.88
N LYS A 25 -13.23 2.00 14.27
CA LYS A 25 -12.30 0.96 14.77
C LYS A 25 -10.84 1.41 14.70
N LEU A 26 -10.43 2.06 13.60
CA LEU A 26 -9.08 2.63 13.48
C LEU A 26 -8.82 3.73 14.52
N LYS A 27 -9.81 4.57 14.80
CA LYS A 27 -9.73 5.57 15.88
C LYS A 27 -9.57 4.90 17.24
N ARG A 28 -10.41 3.91 17.56
CA ARG A 28 -10.31 3.17 18.83
C ARG A 28 -8.95 2.51 19.00
N LYS A 29 -8.39 1.89 17.94
CA LYS A 29 -7.04 1.32 17.96
C LYS A 29 -5.98 2.37 18.30
N LYS A 30 -6.08 3.59 17.74
CA LYS A 30 -5.19 4.72 18.08
C LYS A 30 -5.33 5.19 19.53
N GLU A 31 -6.55 5.25 20.06
CA GLU A 31 -6.81 5.65 21.44
C GLU A 31 -6.22 4.67 22.44
N VAL A 32 -6.42 3.37 22.22
CA VAL A 32 -5.87 2.32 23.11
C VAL A 32 -4.35 2.30 23.02
N TYR A 33 -3.76 2.50 21.85
CA TYR A 33 -2.31 2.68 21.72
C TYR A 33 -1.78 3.87 22.52
N ARG A 34 -2.47 5.02 22.48
CA ARG A 34 -2.11 6.21 23.28
C ARG A 34 -2.22 5.94 24.77
N GLY A 35 -3.29 5.25 25.19
CA GLY A 35 -3.50 4.85 26.58
C GLY A 35 -2.39 3.93 27.09
N TRP A 36 -2.05 2.91 26.33
CA TRP A 36 -0.94 2.00 26.65
C TRP A 36 0.41 2.72 26.71
N LYS A 37 0.70 3.58 25.73
CA LYS A 37 1.94 4.38 25.71
C LYS A 37 2.05 5.34 26.91
N GLN A 38 0.92 5.74 27.49
CA GLN A 38 0.85 6.60 28.67
C GLN A 38 0.75 5.82 29.99
N GLY A 39 0.83 4.48 29.96
CA GLY A 39 0.69 3.64 31.14
C GLY A 39 -0.72 3.58 31.73
N ARG A 40 -1.74 4.03 30.99
CA ARG A 40 -3.15 4.04 31.42
C ARG A 40 -3.89 2.75 31.09
N VAL A 41 -3.33 1.92 30.21
CA VAL A 41 -3.93 0.68 29.72
C VAL A 41 -2.88 -0.41 29.86
N ASP A 42 -3.28 -1.56 30.39
CA ASP A 42 -2.39 -2.71 30.54
C ASP A 42 -1.98 -3.29 29.17
N TRP A 43 -0.81 -3.94 29.12
CA TRP A 43 -0.32 -4.55 27.89
C TRP A 43 -1.26 -5.63 27.34
N MET A 44 -1.86 -6.46 28.21
CA MET A 44 -2.79 -7.51 27.78
C MET A 44 -4.07 -6.91 27.21
N GLU A 45 -4.64 -5.90 27.87
CA GLU A 45 -5.83 -5.20 27.40
C GLU A 45 -5.59 -4.49 26.05
N TYR A 46 -4.42 -3.86 25.88
CA TYR A 46 -4.00 -3.29 24.61
C TYR A 46 -3.95 -4.35 23.51
N ARG A 47 -3.24 -5.46 23.76
CA ARG A 47 -3.04 -6.54 22.78
C ARG A 47 -4.35 -7.18 22.36
N GLU A 48 -5.24 -7.45 23.31
CA GLU A 48 -6.57 -8.01 23.03
C GLU A 48 -7.42 -7.07 22.19
N THR A 49 -7.43 -5.79 22.54
CA THR A 49 -8.22 -4.79 21.81
C THR A 49 -7.69 -4.60 20.38
N VAL A 50 -6.37 -4.60 20.19
CA VAL A 50 -5.75 -4.55 18.86
C VAL A 50 -6.14 -5.77 18.02
N ARG A 51 -6.02 -6.98 18.59
CA ARG A 51 -6.39 -8.23 17.91
C ARG A 51 -7.87 -8.26 17.52
N ALA A 52 -8.76 -7.85 18.42
CA ALA A 52 -10.19 -7.78 18.15
C ALA A 52 -10.50 -6.81 17.00
N ALA A 53 -9.88 -5.63 17.01
CA ALA A 53 -10.06 -4.65 15.94
C ALA A 53 -9.53 -5.16 14.59
N GLU A 54 -8.38 -5.83 14.57
CA GLU A 54 -7.81 -6.43 13.35
C GLU A 54 -8.68 -7.54 12.78
N ASN A 55 -9.19 -8.43 13.64
CA ASN A 55 -10.11 -9.49 13.23
C ASN A 55 -11.39 -8.91 12.62
N GLN A 56 -11.95 -7.86 13.22
CA GLN A 56 -13.14 -7.19 12.69
C GLN A 56 -12.86 -6.53 11.33
N ILE A 57 -11.72 -5.85 11.19
CA ILE A 57 -11.29 -5.27 9.90
C ILE A 57 -11.19 -6.36 8.83
N ARG A 58 -10.58 -7.51 9.16
CA ARG A 58 -10.47 -8.66 8.27
C ARG A 58 -11.84 -9.21 7.87
N GLN A 59 -12.77 -9.32 8.81
CA GLN A 59 -14.14 -9.78 8.53
C GLN A 59 -14.90 -8.82 7.62
N VAL A 60 -14.86 -7.51 7.87
CA VAL A 60 -15.53 -6.50 7.03
C VAL A 60 -14.97 -6.52 5.61
N LYS A 61 -13.65 -6.66 5.45
CA LYS A 61 -13.00 -6.82 4.14
C LYS A 61 -13.51 -8.07 3.42
N ALA A 62 -13.46 -9.23 4.09
CA ALA A 62 -13.92 -10.49 3.52
C ALA A 62 -15.40 -10.47 3.14
N GLN A 63 -16.26 -9.86 3.95
CA GLN A 63 -17.69 -9.70 3.63
C GLN A 63 -17.92 -8.80 2.42
N THR A 64 -17.11 -7.76 2.27
CA THR A 64 -17.19 -6.84 1.13
C THR A 64 -16.76 -7.55 -0.16
N GLU A 65 -15.63 -8.27 -0.13
CA GLU A 65 -15.14 -9.11 -1.24
C GLU A 65 -16.19 -10.16 -1.63
N LEU A 66 -16.73 -10.91 -0.66
CA LEU A 66 -17.79 -11.89 -0.90
C LEU A 66 -19.04 -11.28 -1.56
N LYS A 67 -19.45 -10.06 -1.13
CA LYS A 67 -20.58 -9.35 -1.74
C LYS A 67 -20.28 -8.92 -3.17
N LEU A 68 -19.04 -8.53 -3.48
CA LEU A 68 -18.61 -8.20 -4.82
C LEU A 68 -18.62 -9.44 -5.72
N ASP A 69 -18.04 -10.54 -5.24
CA ASP A 69 -17.93 -11.80 -5.98
C ASP A 69 -19.30 -12.37 -6.37
N ARG A 70 -20.23 -12.38 -5.41
CA ARG A 70 -21.62 -12.83 -5.64
C ARG A 70 -22.34 -11.99 -6.69
N ASN A 71 -22.02 -10.70 -6.77
CA ASN A 71 -22.68 -9.75 -7.66
C ASN A 71 -21.84 -9.40 -8.89
N ILE A 72 -20.82 -10.20 -9.26
CA ILE A 72 -19.96 -9.89 -10.43
C ILE A 72 -20.79 -9.78 -11.70
N LYS A 73 -21.75 -10.69 -11.93
CA LYS A 73 -22.55 -10.71 -13.16
C LYS A 73 -23.42 -9.46 -13.29
N ASP A 74 -24.07 -9.06 -12.20
CA ASP A 74 -25.03 -7.96 -12.16
C ASP A 74 -24.37 -6.60 -11.92
N ASN A 75 -23.15 -6.59 -11.38
CA ASN A 75 -22.45 -5.39 -10.93
C ASN A 75 -20.96 -5.38 -11.30
N LYS A 76 -20.66 -5.72 -12.56
CA LYS A 76 -19.29 -5.71 -13.11
C LYS A 76 -18.53 -4.40 -12.84
N LYS A 77 -19.23 -3.26 -12.92
CA LYS A 77 -18.63 -1.93 -12.70
C LYS A 77 -18.02 -1.78 -11.31
N ASN A 78 -18.73 -2.20 -10.26
CA ASN A 78 -18.21 -2.12 -8.90
C ASN A 78 -17.05 -3.10 -8.67
N PHE A 79 -17.07 -4.27 -9.31
CA PHE A 79 -15.95 -5.21 -9.27
C PHE A 79 -14.67 -4.60 -9.86
N TYR A 80 -14.73 -4.08 -11.08
CA TYR A 80 -13.55 -3.44 -11.69
C TYR A 80 -13.10 -2.18 -10.93
N GLN A 81 -14.05 -1.41 -10.36
CA GLN A 81 -13.71 -0.28 -9.49
C GLN A 81 -12.99 -0.74 -8.22
N PHE A 82 -13.44 -1.82 -7.58
CA PHE A 82 -12.81 -2.42 -6.41
C PHE A 82 -11.38 -2.90 -6.71
N VAL A 83 -11.18 -3.61 -7.83
CA VAL A 83 -9.87 -4.09 -8.26
C VAL A 83 -8.93 -2.91 -8.49
N ARG A 84 -9.40 -1.87 -9.18
CA ARG A 84 -8.65 -0.64 -9.41
C ARG A 84 -8.30 0.08 -8.11
N ASP A 85 -9.22 0.18 -7.16
CA ASP A 85 -8.96 0.84 -5.88
C ASP A 85 -7.99 0.02 -5.00
N LYS A 86 -8.01 -1.31 -5.08
CA LYS A 86 -7.03 -2.22 -4.45
C LYS A 86 -5.63 -2.11 -5.05
N THR A 87 -5.51 -1.94 -6.38
CA THR A 87 -4.21 -1.76 -7.07
C THR A 87 -3.68 -0.33 -6.98
N ARG A 88 -4.50 0.62 -6.51
CA ARG A 88 -4.11 2.00 -6.20
C ARG A 88 -3.65 2.17 -4.75
N GLU A 89 -3.25 1.10 -4.06
CA GLU A 89 -2.23 1.26 -3.02
C GLU A 89 -1.03 1.90 -3.71
N ASP A 90 -0.98 3.23 -3.63
CA ASP A 90 -0.01 4.08 -4.29
C ASP A 90 1.34 3.49 -3.93
N MET A 91 2.02 2.90 -4.92
CA MET A 91 3.43 2.58 -4.77
C MET A 91 4.04 3.93 -4.45
N GLY A 92 4.39 4.14 -3.17
CA GLY A 92 4.88 5.42 -2.70
C GLY A 92 6.02 5.90 -3.60
N PRO A 93 6.37 7.19 -3.55
CA PRO A 93 7.38 7.75 -4.43
C PRO A 93 8.61 6.84 -4.51
N LEU A 94 9.03 6.50 -5.72
CA LEU A 94 10.24 5.72 -5.92
C LEU A 94 11.43 6.56 -5.48
N TRP A 95 12.37 5.93 -4.79
CA TRP A 95 13.61 6.52 -4.35
C TRP A 95 14.77 5.87 -5.11
N LYS A 96 15.74 6.68 -5.51
CA LYS A 96 17.02 6.19 -6.01
C LYS A 96 17.84 5.63 -4.85
N GLU A 97 18.84 4.83 -5.17
CA GLU A 97 19.82 4.36 -4.17
C GLU A 97 20.56 5.52 -3.48
N THR A 98 20.74 6.64 -4.19
CA THR A 98 21.30 7.90 -3.68
C THR A 98 20.42 8.60 -2.65
N GLY A 99 19.17 8.15 -2.44
CA GLY A 99 18.23 8.77 -1.50
C GLY A 99 17.41 9.93 -2.08
N ASP A 100 17.50 10.17 -3.39
CA ASP A 100 16.71 11.16 -4.10
C ASP A 100 15.36 10.60 -4.59
N LEU A 101 14.34 11.45 -4.61
CA LEU A 101 13.02 11.11 -5.15
C LEU A 101 13.10 11.01 -6.68
N VAL A 102 12.53 9.95 -7.25
CA VAL A 102 12.44 9.79 -8.70
C VAL A 102 11.30 10.66 -9.24
N THR A 103 11.62 11.62 -10.11
CA THR A 103 10.64 12.60 -10.61
C THR A 103 10.22 12.37 -12.05
N GLN A 104 11.12 11.82 -12.89
CA GLN A 104 10.84 11.57 -14.30
C GLN A 104 10.40 10.13 -14.55
N ASP A 105 9.51 9.92 -15.53
CA ASP A 105 8.95 8.59 -15.81
C ASP A 105 10.01 7.60 -16.36
N MET A 106 11.00 8.10 -17.10
CA MET A 106 12.14 7.30 -17.57
C MET A 106 12.98 6.77 -16.41
N GLU A 107 13.31 7.63 -15.46
CA GLU A 107 14.05 7.26 -14.25
C GLU A 107 13.29 6.22 -13.40
N LYS A 108 11.95 6.29 -13.36
CA LYS A 108 11.14 5.28 -12.65
C LYS A 108 11.28 3.92 -13.31
N ALA A 109 11.26 3.87 -14.65
CA ALA A 109 11.41 2.63 -15.40
C ALA A 109 12.81 2.01 -15.20
N GLU A 110 13.86 2.83 -15.18
CA GLU A 110 15.22 2.39 -14.90
C GLU A 110 15.35 1.79 -13.50
N VAL A 111 14.91 2.50 -12.45
CA VAL A 111 14.99 2.01 -11.07
C VAL A 111 14.25 0.68 -10.88
N VAL A 112 13.08 0.52 -11.51
CA VAL A 112 12.31 -0.73 -11.45
C VAL A 112 13.01 -1.86 -12.23
N ASN A 113 13.57 -1.55 -13.42
CA ASN A 113 14.30 -2.53 -14.23
C ASN A 113 15.58 -3.00 -13.53
N ASP A 114 16.32 -2.10 -12.89
CA ASP A 114 17.54 -2.41 -12.14
C ASP A 114 17.24 -3.30 -10.94
N PHE A 115 16.17 -2.98 -10.18
CA PHE A 115 15.70 -3.83 -9.09
C PHE A 115 15.30 -5.21 -9.61
N PHE A 116 14.56 -5.27 -10.71
CA PHE A 116 14.14 -6.53 -11.31
C PHE A 116 15.35 -7.35 -11.76
N ALA A 117 16.31 -6.76 -12.47
CA ALA A 117 17.53 -7.42 -12.92
C ALA A 117 18.39 -7.93 -11.75
N SER A 118 18.51 -7.16 -10.67
CA SER A 118 19.24 -7.53 -9.45
C SER A 118 18.70 -8.81 -8.78
N VAL A 119 17.37 -9.03 -8.81
CA VAL A 119 16.75 -10.27 -8.31
C VAL A 119 17.19 -11.50 -9.11
N PHE A 120 17.53 -11.34 -10.40
CA PHE A 120 17.93 -12.44 -11.28
C PHE A 120 19.45 -12.54 -11.51
N THR A 121 20.24 -11.54 -11.09
CA THR A 121 21.71 -11.58 -11.18
C THR A 121 22.31 -12.05 -9.86
N GLY A 122 22.50 -13.36 -9.73
CA GLY A 122 23.33 -13.95 -8.68
C GLY A 122 24.79 -13.55 -8.86
N LYS A 123 25.49 -13.22 -7.76
CA LYS A 123 26.92 -12.86 -7.76
C LYS A 123 27.76 -14.02 -8.30
N SER A 124 28.08 -14.03 -9.59
CA SER A 124 29.13 -14.86 -10.14
C SER A 124 30.48 -14.22 -9.80
N SER A 125 31.04 -14.56 -8.64
CA SER A 125 32.43 -14.21 -8.33
C SER A 125 33.36 -15.05 -9.22
N ASN A 126 33.73 -14.52 -10.38
CA ASN A 126 34.81 -15.09 -11.18
C ASN A 126 36.14 -14.64 -10.57
N HIS A 127 36.71 -15.49 -9.72
CA HIS A 127 38.11 -15.39 -9.31
C HIS A 127 38.96 -15.61 -10.58
N MET A 128 39.48 -14.53 -11.17
CA MET A 128 40.47 -14.65 -12.24
C MET A 128 41.74 -15.26 -11.65
N ALA A 129 42.05 -16.49 -12.02
CA ALA A 129 43.35 -17.08 -11.78
C ALA A 129 44.36 -16.46 -12.75
N GLU A 130 45.29 -15.67 -12.23
CA GLU A 130 46.49 -15.24 -12.96
C GLU A 130 47.38 -16.46 -13.24
N SER A 131 47.48 -16.90 -14.49
CA SER A 131 48.59 -17.77 -14.92
C SER A 131 49.80 -16.89 -15.24
N LYS A 132 50.75 -16.80 -14.30
CA LYS A 132 52.10 -16.29 -14.58
C LYS A 132 52.93 -17.38 -15.25
N ASN A 133 53.17 -17.25 -16.56
CA ASN A 133 54.20 -18.02 -17.25
C ASN A 133 55.54 -17.30 -17.08
N ARG A 134 56.53 -17.97 -16.47
CA ARG A 134 57.96 -17.59 -16.52
C ARG A 134 58.66 -18.54 -17.48
N GLY A 135 59.34 -17.96 -18.48
CA GLY A 135 60.44 -18.63 -19.18
C GLY A 135 61.71 -18.64 -18.35
#